data_AF-A0A094B6G8-F1
#
_entry.id   AF-A0A094B6G8-F1
#
_cell.length_a   1.000
_cell.length_b   1.000
_cell.length_c   1.000
_cell.angle_alpha   90.00
_cell.angle_beta   90.00
_cell.angle_gamma   90.00
#
_symmetry.space_group_name_H-M   'P 1'
#
loop_
_entity.id
_entity.type
_entity.pdbx_description
1 polymer ?
#
loop_
_entity_poly.entity_id
_entity_poly.type
_entity_poly.pdbx_seq_one_letter_code
_entity_poly.pdbx_strand_id
1 'polypeptide(L)'
;MADSERAPKFAPFLGLAGASIAMIFGCMGAAYGTFKSGAAVAAIGPQRPDLVMKSLLPTVMAGIISVYALVVSLLIVGDMGPPPGQHYSLYSGNMHLAAGVSVNCSIDSQYDSKGMNDNSFFGAMGCAAAIVFTSFGASYGMAKSSIGIMSSSILRPDLIVRNLMPPILAGILSIYGLVVAVIISGDLREQLPIYTAFLQLGAGISVGLCGLAAGFAIGIIGDGGVRGVAQQPKLFVAMILILIFAEVLGLYGMIVALMLVTQSKMNVGEC
;
A
#
# COMPACT_ATOMS: atom_id res chain seq x y z
N MET A 1 30.81 8.11 31.06
CA MET A 1 30.07 7.87 29.80
C MET A 1 29.66 6.41 29.82
N ALA A 2 28.52 6.11 30.44
CA ALA A 2 27.97 4.77 30.37
C ALA A 2 27.41 4.60 28.96
N ASP A 3 27.99 3.70 28.18
CA ASP A 3 27.31 3.15 27.02
C ASP A 3 26.00 2.54 27.54
N SER A 4 24.89 3.23 27.33
CA SER A 4 23.58 2.64 27.58
C SER A 4 23.44 1.51 26.57
N GLU A 5 23.41 0.28 27.05
CA GLU A 5 23.24 -0.97 26.29
C GLU A 5 22.01 -0.93 25.35
N ARG A 6 21.13 0.06 25.54
CA ARG A 6 19.89 0.31 24.81
C ARG A 6 20.00 1.31 23.65
N ALA A 7 21.07 2.08 23.54
CA ALA A 7 21.25 3.12 22.51
C ALA A 7 22.65 3.05 21.85
N PRO A 8 22.92 1.98 21.08
CA PRO A 8 24.19 1.88 20.38
C PRO A 8 24.28 2.90 19.23
N LYS A 9 25.49 3.29 18.87
CA LYS A 9 25.77 4.30 17.82
C LYS A 9 25.20 3.95 16.44
N PHE A 10 24.83 2.69 16.20
CA PHE A 10 24.21 2.22 14.96
C PHE A 10 22.67 2.29 14.97
N ALA A 11 22.02 2.63 16.08
CA ALA A 11 20.55 2.73 16.14
C ALA A 11 19.95 3.71 15.09
N PRO A 12 20.54 4.89 14.83
CA PRO A 12 20.05 5.81 13.79
C PRO A 12 20.26 5.27 12.36
N PHE A 13 21.29 4.45 12.14
CA PHE A 13 21.55 3.81 10.85
C PHE A 13 20.38 2.90 10.44
N LEU A 14 19.78 2.23 11.41
CA LEU A 14 18.68 1.31 11.15
C LEU A 14 17.37 2.04 10.84
N GLY A 15 17.09 3.17 11.51
CA GLY A 15 15.96 4.02 11.16
C GLY A 15 16.10 4.69 9.78
N LEU A 16 17.32 5.12 9.42
CA LEU A 16 17.63 5.63 8.07
C LEU A 16 17.57 4.53 6.99
N ALA A 17 18.01 3.31 7.32
CA ALA A 17 17.82 2.15 6.46
C ALA A 17 16.33 1.87 6.24
N GLY A 18 15.50 2.06 7.27
CA GLY A 18 14.05 2.02 7.13
C GLY A 18 13.50 3.04 6.15
N ALA A 19 13.81 4.33 6.36
CA ALA A 19 13.37 5.40 5.47
C ALA A 19 13.75 5.17 4.00
N SER A 20 14.94 4.59 3.76
CA SER A 20 15.39 4.25 2.41
C SER A 20 14.66 3.05 1.81
N ILE A 21 14.40 1.99 2.58
CA ILE A 21 13.67 0.82 2.09
C ILE A 21 12.20 1.16 1.76
N ALA A 22 11.55 2.03 2.55
CA ALA A 22 10.17 2.47 2.30
C ALA A 22 10.06 3.18 0.96
N MET A 23 10.98 4.10 0.71
CA MET A 23 11.07 4.81 -0.55
C MET A 23 11.36 3.86 -1.70
N ILE A 24 12.26 2.88 -1.53
CA ILE A 24 12.63 1.96 -2.61
C ILE A 24 11.43 1.09 -3.03
N PHE A 25 10.72 0.45 -2.09
CA PHE A 25 9.60 -0.43 -2.43
C PHE A 25 8.35 0.34 -2.88
N GLY A 26 8.05 1.48 -2.25
CA GLY A 26 6.95 2.34 -2.66
C GLY A 26 7.15 2.95 -4.05
N CYS A 27 8.36 3.43 -4.34
CA CYS A 27 8.71 3.93 -5.66
C CYS A 27 8.78 2.81 -6.71
N MET A 28 9.17 1.58 -6.34
CA MET A 28 9.24 0.46 -7.30
C MET A 28 7.85 0.00 -7.77
N GLY A 29 6.89 -0.12 -6.85
CA GLY A 29 5.50 -0.45 -7.19
C GLY A 29 4.83 0.63 -8.02
N ALA A 30 4.99 1.90 -7.62
CA ALA A 30 4.50 3.05 -8.38
C ALA A 30 5.19 3.15 -9.76
N ALA A 31 6.50 2.92 -9.83
CA ALA A 31 7.26 2.95 -11.07
C ALA A 31 6.81 1.84 -12.03
N TYR A 32 6.53 0.62 -11.55
CA TYR A 32 6.05 -0.46 -12.41
C TYR A 32 4.68 -0.14 -13.04
N GLY A 33 3.72 0.30 -12.22
CA GLY A 33 2.38 0.69 -12.69
C GLY A 33 2.43 1.88 -13.66
N THR A 34 3.24 2.89 -13.31
CA THR A 34 3.44 4.11 -14.11
C THR A 34 4.16 3.81 -15.41
N PHE A 35 5.20 2.96 -15.41
CA PHE A 35 5.94 2.58 -16.61
C PHE A 35 5.07 1.79 -17.58
N LYS A 36 4.36 0.76 -17.11
CA LYS A 36 3.49 -0.05 -17.98
C LYS A 36 2.34 0.76 -18.56
N SER A 37 1.69 1.58 -17.74
CA SER A 37 0.61 2.48 -18.20
C SER A 37 1.15 3.57 -19.13
N GLY A 38 2.26 4.21 -18.78
CA GLY A 38 2.90 5.28 -19.56
C GLY A 38 3.48 4.80 -20.89
N ALA A 39 4.11 3.62 -20.94
CA ALA A 39 4.55 3.00 -22.19
C ALA A 39 3.37 2.73 -23.13
N ALA A 40 2.24 2.32 -22.55
CA ALA A 40 1.03 2.07 -23.31
C ALA A 40 0.41 3.40 -23.85
N VAL A 41 0.47 4.49 -23.08
CA VAL A 41 0.09 5.84 -23.57
C VAL A 41 1.05 6.33 -24.67
N ALA A 42 2.36 6.13 -24.48
CA ALA A 42 3.39 6.52 -25.46
C ALA A 42 3.25 5.78 -26.80
N ALA A 43 2.73 4.54 -26.80
CA ALA A 43 2.43 3.81 -28.02
C ALA A 43 1.29 4.44 -28.84
N ILE A 44 0.35 5.15 -28.19
CA ILE A 44 -0.77 5.84 -28.86
C ILE A 44 -0.40 7.27 -29.25
N GLY A 45 0.49 7.92 -28.48
CA GLY A 45 0.85 9.33 -28.63
C GLY A 45 1.14 9.78 -30.08
N PRO A 46 1.94 9.03 -30.87
CA PRO A 46 2.23 9.38 -32.26
C PRO A 46 1.02 9.28 -33.19
N GLN A 47 0.03 8.44 -32.86
CA GLN A 47 -1.14 8.21 -33.70
C GLN A 47 -2.29 9.17 -33.37
N ARG A 48 -2.46 9.55 -32.10
CA ARG A 48 -3.57 10.41 -31.62
C ARG A 48 -3.16 11.22 -30.37
N PRO A 49 -2.50 12.38 -30.51
CA PRO A 49 -2.05 13.18 -29.37
C PRO A 49 -3.21 13.75 -28.53
N ASP A 50 -4.38 14.01 -29.13
CA ASP A 50 -5.56 14.58 -28.44
C ASP A 50 -6.12 13.68 -27.31
N LEU A 51 -5.78 12.39 -27.35
CA LEU A 51 -6.28 11.38 -26.41
C LEU A 51 -5.30 11.06 -25.28
N VAL A 52 -4.05 11.53 -25.39
CA VAL A 52 -2.99 11.31 -24.40
C VAL A 52 -3.39 11.86 -23.03
N MET A 53 -4.02 13.04 -22.99
CA MET A 53 -4.43 13.66 -21.73
C MET A 53 -5.53 12.86 -21.02
N LYS A 54 -6.49 12.29 -21.78
CA LYS A 54 -7.59 11.47 -21.21
C LYS A 54 -7.10 10.10 -20.73
N SER A 55 -6.05 9.58 -21.36
CA SER A 55 -5.42 8.29 -21.04
C SER A 55 -4.35 8.39 -19.96
N LEU A 56 -4.06 9.59 -19.47
CA LEU A 56 -3.06 9.83 -18.42
C LEU A 56 -3.57 9.51 -17.01
N LEU A 57 -4.90 9.44 -16.80
CA LEU A 57 -5.51 9.22 -15.49
C LEU A 57 -5.02 7.95 -14.77
N PRO A 58 -4.92 6.76 -15.40
CA PRO A 58 -4.37 5.56 -14.76
C PRO A 58 -2.90 5.73 -14.33
N THR A 59 -2.13 6.49 -15.11
CA THR A 59 -0.72 6.77 -14.81
C THR A 59 -0.58 7.68 -13.61
N VAL A 60 -1.45 8.69 -13.46
CA VAL A 60 -1.50 9.53 -12.26
C VAL A 60 -1.90 8.72 -11.02
N MET A 61 -2.88 7.82 -11.13
CA MET A 61 -3.33 7.00 -10.01
C MET A 61 -2.26 6.04 -9.50
N ALA A 62 -1.39 5.51 -10.38
CA ALA A 62 -0.24 4.72 -9.98
C ALA A 62 0.79 5.56 -9.19
N GLY A 63 0.92 6.85 -9.48
CA GLY A 63 1.80 7.78 -8.78
C GLY A 63 1.35 8.12 -7.35
N ILE A 64 0.05 8.04 -7.05
CA ILE A 64 -0.46 8.30 -5.68
C ILE A 64 0.11 7.25 -4.69
N ILE A 65 0.40 6.04 -5.17
CA ILE A 65 0.99 4.96 -4.35
C ILE A 65 2.36 5.37 -3.80
N SER A 66 3.19 6.12 -4.54
CA SER A 66 4.50 6.57 -4.05
C SER A 66 4.41 7.74 -3.07
N VAL A 67 3.34 8.54 -3.12
CA VAL A 67 3.13 9.64 -2.16
C VAL A 67 2.98 9.09 -0.74
N TYR A 68 2.33 7.94 -0.57
CA TYR A 68 2.21 7.29 0.73
C TYR A 68 3.56 6.83 1.29
N ALA A 69 4.50 6.40 0.45
CA ALA A 69 5.87 6.06 0.89
C ALA A 69 6.68 7.30 1.27
N LEU A 70 6.51 8.39 0.52
CA LEU A 70 7.20 9.65 0.77
C LEU A 70 6.78 10.27 2.10
N VAL A 71 5.48 10.31 2.42
CA VAL A 71 4.98 10.86 3.69
C VAL A 71 5.59 10.11 4.88
N VAL A 72 5.81 8.80 4.74
CA VAL A 72 6.30 7.94 5.83
C VAL A 72 7.78 8.11 6.05
N SER A 73 8.57 8.15 4.98
CA SER A 73 10.00 8.45 5.10
C SER A 73 10.23 9.85 5.67
N LEU A 74 9.34 10.82 5.37
CA LEU A 74 9.38 12.14 6.00
C LEU A 74 9.06 12.09 7.50
N LEU A 75 8.08 11.29 7.93
CA LEU A 75 7.76 11.13 9.35
C LEU A 75 8.88 10.41 10.13
N ILE A 76 9.45 9.35 9.54
CA ILE A 76 10.61 8.64 10.11
C ILE A 76 11.82 9.57 10.29
N VAL A 77 12.09 10.45 9.32
CA VAL A 77 13.18 11.43 9.38
C VAL A 77 12.87 12.60 10.30
N GLY A 78 11.61 13.01 10.40
CA GLY A 78 11.16 14.07 11.31
C GLY A 78 11.36 13.74 12.78
N ASP A 79 11.26 12.46 13.15
CA ASP A 79 11.48 11.96 14.51
C ASP A 79 12.97 11.71 14.86
N MET A 80 13.90 11.88 13.90
CA MET A 80 15.34 11.73 14.14
C MET A 80 15.99 13.06 14.52
N GLY A 81 15.97 13.41 15.82
CA GLY A 81 16.67 14.58 16.37
C GLY A 81 18.15 14.34 16.71
N PRO A 82 19.07 15.31 16.49
CA PRO A 82 20.47 15.20 16.92
C PRO A 82 20.63 15.33 18.46
N PRO A 83 21.56 14.58 19.10
CA PRO A 83 21.83 14.70 20.55
C PRO A 83 22.41 16.10 20.85
N PRO A 84 21.90 16.83 21.89
CA PRO A 84 21.74 16.40 23.28
C PRO A 84 20.29 16.29 23.81
N GLY A 85 19.26 16.37 22.95
CA GLY A 85 17.84 16.38 23.37
C GLY A 85 17.13 15.01 23.41
N GLN A 86 17.59 14.01 22.66
CA GLN A 86 16.90 12.71 22.51
C GLN A 86 17.92 11.58 22.34
N HIS A 87 17.77 10.51 23.12
CA HIS A 87 18.56 9.28 22.96
C HIS A 87 17.80 8.30 22.05
N TYR A 88 18.27 8.16 20.82
CA TYR A 88 17.70 7.23 19.84
C TYR A 88 18.08 5.79 20.21
N SER A 89 17.09 5.02 20.67
CA SER A 89 17.29 3.63 21.10
C SER A 89 17.34 2.67 19.91
N LEU A 90 17.98 1.51 20.10
CA LEU A 90 17.99 0.42 19.09
C LEU A 90 16.57 -0.02 18.72
N TYR A 91 15.64 0.07 19.68
CA TYR A 91 14.22 -0.19 19.51
C TYR A 91 13.56 0.75 18.50
N SER A 92 13.77 2.08 18.64
CA SER A 92 13.32 3.05 17.64
C SER A 92 13.99 2.78 16.28
N GLY A 93 15.26 2.41 16.25
CA GLY A 93 15.94 1.97 15.02
C GLY A 93 15.27 0.77 14.32
N ASN A 94 14.94 -0.32 15.04
CA ASN A 94 14.25 -1.49 14.50
C ASN A 94 12.81 -1.19 14.07
N MET A 95 12.11 -0.36 14.85
CA MET A 95 10.75 0.10 14.55
C MET A 95 10.71 0.96 13.29
N HIS A 96 11.66 1.89 13.14
CA HIS A 96 11.77 2.73 11.96
C HIS A 96 12.26 1.92 10.75
N LEU A 97 13.08 0.87 10.95
CA LEU A 97 13.42 -0.12 9.92
C LEU A 97 12.17 -0.91 9.46
N ALA A 98 11.34 -1.41 10.39
CA ALA A 98 10.11 -2.13 10.09
C ALA A 98 9.05 -1.21 9.45
N ALA A 99 8.91 0.02 9.95
CA ALA A 99 8.14 1.12 9.36
C ALA A 99 8.69 1.58 8.00
N GLY A 100 9.93 1.20 7.72
CA GLY A 100 10.60 1.39 6.44
C GLY A 100 10.38 0.26 5.45
N VAL A 101 10.49 -0.99 5.87
CA VAL A 101 10.14 -2.16 5.02
C VAL A 101 8.65 -2.14 4.68
N SER A 102 7.84 -1.51 5.53
CA SER A 102 6.43 -1.23 5.31
C SER A 102 6.22 0.15 4.71
N VAL A 103 5.66 0.25 3.52
CA VAL A 103 5.14 1.53 3.08
C VAL A 103 3.95 1.88 4.00
N ASN A 104 4.17 2.74 4.99
CA ASN A 104 3.20 3.41 5.87
C ASN A 104 2.73 2.71 7.17
N CYS A 105 3.60 2.75 8.18
CA CYS A 105 3.20 2.86 9.58
C CYS A 105 3.73 4.20 10.13
N SER A 106 2.91 5.24 10.07
CA SER A 106 3.19 6.51 10.73
C SER A 106 2.96 6.34 12.24
N ILE A 107 4.01 5.99 12.99
CA ILE A 107 3.93 6.00 14.45
C ILE A 107 4.09 7.45 14.89
N ASP A 108 3.04 8.05 15.45
CA ASP A 108 3.16 9.26 16.24
C ASP A 108 4.05 8.92 17.46
N SER A 109 5.33 9.23 17.35
CA SER A 109 6.34 8.97 18.39
C SER A 109 6.24 10.04 19.48
N GLN A 110 5.27 9.88 20.37
CA GLN A 110 5.28 10.53 21.67
C GLN A 110 5.39 9.46 22.78
N TYR A 111 6.53 9.53 23.48
CA TYR A 111 6.88 9.03 24.82
C TYR A 111 7.74 7.75 25.02
N ASP A 112 8.95 8.06 25.49
CA ASP A 112 9.75 7.52 26.61
C ASP A 112 10.42 6.13 26.54
N SER A 113 11.68 6.12 26.96
CA SER A 113 12.68 5.07 26.76
C SER A 113 12.61 3.97 27.83
N LYS A 114 11.48 3.29 27.99
CA LYS A 114 11.32 2.24 29.01
C LYS A 114 10.62 0.96 28.50
N GLY A 115 11.47 0.02 28.10
CA GLY A 115 11.22 -1.41 28.30
C GLY A 115 11.14 -2.22 27.02
N MET A 116 11.93 -3.28 26.99
CA MET A 116 11.92 -4.33 25.99
C MET A 116 10.56 -5.02 25.94
N ASN A 117 9.93 -5.07 24.76
CA ASN A 117 9.01 -6.13 24.36
C ASN A 117 9.11 -6.32 22.85
N ASP A 118 9.55 -7.51 22.42
CA ASP A 118 9.56 -7.95 21.01
C ASP A 118 8.15 -8.01 20.38
N ASN A 119 7.12 -7.73 21.16
CA ASN A 119 5.72 -7.91 20.80
C ASN A 119 5.25 -6.86 19.78
N SER A 120 5.69 -5.60 19.88
CA SER A 120 5.28 -4.52 18.97
C SER A 120 5.80 -4.72 17.53
N PHE A 121 6.82 -5.56 17.34
CA PHE A 121 7.34 -5.95 16.03
C PHE A 121 6.27 -6.64 15.16
N PHE A 122 5.46 -7.53 15.75
CA PHE A 122 4.41 -8.23 15.00
C PHE A 122 3.27 -7.30 14.59
N GLY A 123 2.93 -6.31 15.42
CA GLY A 123 1.97 -5.25 15.08
C GLY A 123 2.47 -4.38 13.92
N ALA A 124 3.73 -3.93 13.98
CA ALA A 124 4.38 -3.17 12.90
C ALA A 124 4.47 -3.98 11.58
N MET A 125 4.76 -5.28 11.66
CA MET A 125 4.74 -6.18 10.51
C MET A 125 3.32 -6.40 9.95
N GLY A 126 2.28 -6.30 10.78
CA GLY A 126 0.88 -6.27 10.34
C GLY A 126 0.57 -5.05 9.47
N CYS A 127 0.93 -3.85 9.93
CA CYS A 127 0.85 -2.63 9.11
C CYS A 127 1.61 -2.78 7.78
N ALA A 128 2.80 -3.41 7.83
CA ALA A 128 3.60 -3.72 6.65
C ALA A 128 2.88 -4.55 5.62
N ALA A 129 2.41 -5.71 6.06
CA ALA A 129 1.77 -6.68 5.20
C ALA A 129 0.49 -6.11 4.57
N ALA A 130 -0.25 -5.28 5.32
CA ALA A 130 -1.47 -4.64 4.83
C ALA A 130 -1.19 -3.84 3.56
N ILE A 131 -0.27 -2.87 3.60
CA ILE A 131 -0.09 -1.93 2.49
C ILE A 131 0.75 -2.53 1.37
N VAL A 132 1.83 -3.25 1.69
CA VAL A 132 2.75 -3.77 0.67
C VAL A 132 1.99 -4.69 -0.29
N PHE A 133 1.25 -5.66 0.24
CA PHE A 133 0.52 -6.61 -0.60
C PHE A 133 -0.67 -5.97 -1.34
N THR A 134 -1.41 -5.04 -0.71
CA THR A 134 -2.47 -4.31 -1.44
C THR A 134 -1.92 -3.41 -2.53
N SER A 135 -0.74 -2.81 -2.32
CA SER A 135 -0.09 -1.94 -3.31
C SER A 135 0.47 -2.73 -4.49
N PHE A 136 1.00 -3.94 -4.25
CA PHE A 136 1.36 -4.88 -5.32
C PHE A 136 0.12 -5.33 -6.11
N GLY A 137 -0.99 -5.64 -5.43
CA GLY A 137 -2.25 -5.97 -6.10
C GLY A 137 -2.77 -4.84 -6.98
N ALA A 138 -2.83 -3.62 -6.43
CA ALA A 138 -3.28 -2.42 -7.13
C ALA A 138 -2.40 -2.10 -8.35
N SER A 139 -1.07 -2.10 -8.17
CA SER A 139 -0.13 -1.80 -9.26
C SER A 139 -0.18 -2.84 -10.38
N TYR A 140 -0.30 -4.13 -10.06
CA TYR A 140 -0.50 -5.17 -11.07
C TYR A 140 -1.83 -5.01 -11.81
N GLY A 141 -2.93 -4.80 -11.07
CA GLY A 141 -4.26 -4.59 -11.61
C GLY A 141 -4.33 -3.42 -12.57
N MET A 142 -3.72 -2.29 -12.20
CA MET A 142 -3.56 -1.11 -13.05
C MET A 142 -2.69 -1.41 -14.26
N ALA A 143 -1.51 -2.01 -14.07
CA ALA A 143 -0.57 -2.27 -15.17
C ALA A 143 -1.19 -3.14 -16.27
N LYS A 144 -1.84 -4.24 -15.91
CA LYS A 144 -2.47 -5.15 -16.88
C LYS A 144 -3.68 -4.53 -17.57
N SER A 145 -4.55 -3.86 -16.81
CA SER A 145 -5.73 -3.20 -17.36
C SER A 145 -5.36 -2.06 -18.32
N SER A 146 -4.37 -1.24 -17.97
CA SER A 146 -3.92 -0.13 -18.82
C SER A 146 -3.37 -0.59 -20.16
N ILE A 147 -2.62 -1.70 -20.21
CA ILE A 147 -2.15 -2.26 -21.50
C ILE A 147 -3.34 -2.61 -22.41
N GLY A 148 -4.37 -3.24 -21.85
CA GLY A 148 -5.61 -3.55 -22.57
C GLY A 148 -6.31 -2.28 -23.07
N ILE A 149 -6.46 -1.26 -22.22
CA ILE A 149 -7.10 0.02 -22.57
C ILE A 149 -6.35 0.63 -23.75
N MET A 150 -5.03 0.75 -23.67
CA MET A 150 -4.29 1.44 -24.71
C MET A 150 -4.31 0.66 -26.04
N SER A 151 -4.22 -0.67 -25.99
CA SER A 151 -4.34 -1.48 -27.22
C SER A 151 -5.71 -1.36 -27.90
N SER A 152 -6.80 -1.23 -27.13
CA SER A 152 -8.16 -1.05 -27.66
C SER A 152 -8.48 0.40 -28.06
N SER A 153 -7.80 1.36 -27.44
CA SER A 153 -7.99 2.79 -27.65
C SER A 153 -7.53 3.27 -29.03
N ILE A 154 -6.59 2.55 -29.65
CA ILE A 154 -6.16 2.81 -31.03
C ILE A 154 -7.34 2.59 -32.01
N LEU A 155 -8.15 1.55 -31.78
CA LEU A 155 -9.29 1.23 -32.64
C LEU A 155 -10.53 2.08 -32.31
N ARG A 156 -10.85 2.23 -31.01
CA ARG A 156 -12.06 2.92 -30.54
C ARG A 156 -11.74 3.92 -29.43
N PRO A 157 -11.25 5.12 -29.80
CA PRO A 157 -10.80 6.11 -28.83
C PRO A 157 -11.93 6.71 -27.98
N ASP A 158 -13.16 6.71 -28.50
CA ASP A 158 -14.34 7.23 -27.80
C ASP A 158 -14.65 6.45 -26.51
N LEU A 159 -14.13 5.22 -26.40
CA LEU A 159 -14.36 4.32 -25.27
C LEU A 159 -13.31 4.45 -24.16
N ILE A 160 -12.24 5.25 -24.34
CA ILE A 160 -11.15 5.41 -23.34
C ILE A 160 -11.71 5.69 -21.96
N VAL A 161 -12.56 6.71 -21.83
CA VAL A 161 -13.05 7.18 -20.52
C VAL A 161 -13.91 6.13 -19.84
N ARG A 162 -14.69 5.35 -20.61
CA ARG A 162 -15.51 4.25 -20.08
C ARG A 162 -14.64 3.09 -19.62
N ASN A 163 -13.61 2.78 -20.39
CA ASN A 163 -12.67 1.68 -20.10
C ASN A 163 -11.69 2.02 -18.96
N LEU A 164 -11.77 3.20 -18.33
CA LEU A 164 -10.98 3.56 -17.14
C LEU A 164 -11.49 2.93 -15.84
N MET A 165 -12.68 2.31 -15.84
CA MET A 165 -13.23 1.69 -14.62
C MET A 165 -12.31 0.63 -13.98
N PRO A 166 -11.72 -0.35 -14.69
CA PRO A 166 -10.85 -1.35 -14.07
C PRO A 166 -9.59 -0.77 -13.37
N PRO A 167 -8.82 0.17 -13.97
CA PRO A 167 -7.72 0.82 -13.26
C PRO A 167 -8.16 1.59 -12.00
N ILE A 168 -9.33 2.25 -12.05
CA ILE A 168 -9.85 3.01 -10.90
C ILE A 168 -10.16 2.05 -9.75
N LEU A 169 -10.86 0.95 -10.03
CA LEU A 169 -11.20 -0.08 -9.04
C LEU A 169 -9.93 -0.72 -8.44
N ALA A 170 -8.94 -1.06 -9.28
CA ALA A 170 -7.64 -1.54 -8.79
C ALA A 170 -6.96 -0.56 -7.83
N GLY A 171 -7.14 0.75 -8.02
CA GLY A 171 -6.59 1.78 -7.14
C GLY A 171 -7.26 1.88 -5.78
N ILE A 172 -8.52 1.50 -5.65
CA ILE A 172 -9.23 1.55 -4.37
C ILE A 172 -8.68 0.48 -3.41
N LEU A 173 -8.13 -0.63 -3.93
CA LEU A 173 -7.54 -1.69 -3.11
C LEU A 173 -6.36 -1.21 -2.25
N SER A 174 -5.53 -0.28 -2.74
CA SER A 174 -4.43 0.26 -1.94
C SER A 174 -4.94 1.15 -0.80
N ILE A 175 -6.11 1.78 -0.97
CA ILE A 175 -6.76 2.57 0.08
C ILE A 175 -7.27 1.66 1.20
N TYR A 176 -7.76 0.45 0.89
CA TYR A 176 -8.15 -0.52 1.93
C TYR A 176 -6.98 -0.91 2.83
N GLY A 177 -5.82 -1.21 2.24
CA GLY A 177 -4.60 -1.47 3.02
C GLY A 177 -4.15 -0.27 3.84
N LEU A 178 -4.22 0.94 3.25
CA LEU A 178 -3.88 2.18 3.94
C LEU A 178 -4.75 2.43 5.18
N VAL A 179 -6.06 2.28 5.05
CA VAL A 179 -7.00 2.52 6.17
C VAL A 179 -6.71 1.55 7.32
N VAL A 180 -6.52 0.26 7.04
CA VAL A 180 -6.21 -0.73 8.08
C VAL A 180 -4.87 -0.42 8.75
N ALA A 181 -3.84 -0.08 7.98
CA ALA A 181 -2.54 0.26 8.55
C ALA A 181 -2.58 1.52 9.42
N VAL A 182 -3.32 2.57 9.05
CA VAL A 182 -3.49 3.77 9.89
C VAL A 182 -4.17 3.42 11.21
N ILE A 183 -5.18 2.55 11.20
CA ILE A 183 -5.87 2.13 12.43
C ILE A 183 -4.95 1.31 13.34
N ILE A 184 -4.16 0.38 12.79
CA ILE A 184 -3.21 -0.41 13.57
C ILE A 184 -2.08 0.49 14.11
N SER A 185 -1.59 1.43 13.30
CA SER A 185 -0.55 2.38 13.71
C SER A 185 -1.00 3.26 14.88
N GLY A 186 -2.26 3.70 14.88
CA GLY A 186 -2.85 4.45 15.99
C GLY A 186 -3.05 3.65 17.28
N ASP A 187 -2.88 2.33 17.26
CA ASP A 187 -3.02 1.43 18.40
C ASP A 187 -1.69 0.78 18.84
N LEU A 188 -0.58 1.13 18.18
CA LEU A 188 0.75 0.64 18.54
C LEU A 188 1.25 1.33 19.82
N ARG A 189 1.68 0.53 20.80
CA ARG A 189 2.26 0.99 22.08
C ARG A 189 3.53 0.20 22.39
N GLU A 190 4.40 0.72 23.25
CA GLU A 190 5.61 0.00 23.68
C GLU A 190 5.31 -1.28 24.48
N GLN A 191 4.19 -1.28 25.21
CA GLN A 191 3.75 -2.43 25.98
C GLN A 191 2.46 -2.99 25.39
N LEU A 192 2.62 -3.96 24.50
CA LEU A 192 1.53 -4.74 23.91
C LEU A 192 1.64 -6.20 24.37
N PRO A 193 0.52 -6.82 24.80
CA PRO A 193 0.49 -8.27 24.98
C PRO A 193 0.69 -8.99 23.65
N ILE A 194 1.36 -10.14 23.67
CA ILE A 194 1.66 -10.95 22.48
C ILE A 194 0.38 -11.28 21.68
N TYR A 195 -0.74 -11.49 22.38
CA TYR A 195 -2.03 -11.77 21.76
C TYR A 195 -2.52 -10.62 20.87
N THR A 196 -2.40 -9.37 21.30
CA THR A 196 -2.85 -8.22 20.50
C THR A 196 -1.94 -8.00 19.31
N ALA A 197 -0.63 -8.22 19.49
CA ALA A 197 0.34 -8.13 18.42
C ALA A 197 0.10 -9.18 17.30
N PHE A 198 -0.25 -10.42 17.64
CA PHE A 198 -0.63 -11.43 16.64
C PHE A 198 -1.96 -11.13 15.95
N LEU A 199 -2.93 -10.52 16.65
CA LEU A 199 -4.18 -10.07 16.02
C LEU A 199 -3.93 -8.95 14.99
N GLN A 200 -3.07 -7.98 15.32
CA GLN A 200 -2.68 -6.91 14.41
C GLN A 200 -1.90 -7.44 13.19
N LEU A 201 -1.01 -8.42 13.39
CA LEU A 201 -0.34 -9.13 12.30
C LEU A 201 -1.35 -9.84 11.39
N GLY A 202 -2.28 -10.60 11.99
CA GLY A 202 -3.32 -11.33 11.27
C GLY A 202 -4.24 -10.42 10.46
N ALA A 203 -4.64 -9.29 11.04
CA ALA A 203 -5.45 -8.26 10.37
C ALA A 203 -4.72 -7.68 9.14
N GLY A 204 -3.42 -7.43 9.27
CA GLY A 204 -2.60 -6.93 8.18
C GLY A 204 -2.43 -7.92 7.03
N ILE A 205 -2.09 -9.18 7.35
CA ILE A 205 -1.92 -10.24 6.34
C ILE A 205 -3.24 -10.56 5.64
N SER A 206 -4.38 -10.55 6.36
CA SER A 206 -5.68 -10.85 5.76
C SER A 206 -6.08 -9.80 4.71
N VAL A 207 -6.00 -8.50 5.03
CA VAL A 207 -6.33 -7.45 4.05
C VAL A 207 -5.31 -7.41 2.92
N GLY A 208 -4.02 -7.57 3.24
CA GLY A 208 -2.93 -7.52 2.29
C GLY A 208 -3.04 -8.60 1.21
N LEU A 209 -3.14 -9.88 1.60
CA LEU A 209 -3.20 -11.00 0.66
C LEU A 209 -4.53 -11.06 -0.11
N CYS A 210 -5.66 -10.70 0.52
CA CYS A 210 -6.93 -10.57 -0.17
C CYS A 210 -6.89 -9.44 -1.21
N GLY A 211 -6.29 -8.29 -0.87
CA GLY A 211 -6.08 -7.19 -1.81
C GLY A 211 -5.14 -7.55 -2.96
N LEU A 212 -4.06 -8.30 -2.69
CA LEU A 212 -3.20 -8.84 -3.74
C LEU A 212 -4.00 -9.69 -4.73
N ALA A 213 -4.75 -10.69 -4.22
CA ALA A 213 -5.55 -11.60 -5.04
C ALA A 213 -6.65 -10.87 -5.85
N ALA A 214 -7.36 -9.93 -5.23
CA ALA A 214 -8.36 -9.11 -5.89
C ALA A 214 -7.74 -8.26 -7.02
N GLY A 215 -6.57 -7.64 -6.79
CA GLY A 215 -5.85 -6.86 -7.79
C GLY A 215 -5.40 -7.70 -8.99
N PHE A 216 -4.95 -8.94 -8.77
CA PHE A 216 -4.66 -9.90 -9.84
C PHE A 216 -5.89 -10.22 -10.69
N ALA A 217 -7.02 -10.51 -10.04
CA ALA A 217 -8.29 -10.78 -10.73
C ALA A 217 -8.73 -9.58 -11.57
N ILE A 218 -8.77 -8.38 -10.97
CA ILE A 218 -9.14 -7.13 -11.64
C ILE A 218 -8.25 -6.87 -12.86
N GLY A 219 -6.94 -7.10 -12.75
CA GLY A 219 -6.01 -6.90 -13.86
C GLY A 219 -6.27 -7.81 -15.06
N ILE A 220 -6.56 -9.10 -14.82
CA ILE A 220 -6.82 -10.07 -15.88
C ILE A 220 -8.20 -9.81 -16.52
N ILE A 221 -9.22 -9.57 -15.69
CA ILE A 221 -10.58 -9.23 -16.14
C ILE A 221 -10.56 -7.91 -16.91
N GLY A 222 -9.78 -6.93 -16.45
CA GLY A 222 -9.61 -5.63 -17.07
C GLY A 222 -8.98 -5.73 -18.46
N ASP A 223 -7.83 -6.40 -18.62
CA ASP A 223 -7.13 -6.56 -19.91
C ASP A 223 -8.01 -7.29 -20.96
N GLY A 224 -8.67 -8.38 -20.56
CA GLY A 224 -9.57 -9.12 -21.45
C GLY A 224 -10.88 -8.37 -21.75
N GLY A 225 -11.46 -7.76 -20.73
CA GLY A 225 -12.74 -7.05 -20.80
C GLY A 225 -12.67 -5.83 -21.71
N VAL A 226 -11.67 -4.96 -21.55
CA VAL A 226 -11.53 -3.75 -22.38
C VAL A 226 -11.28 -4.08 -23.87
N ARG A 227 -10.57 -5.17 -24.15
CA ARG A 227 -10.37 -5.66 -25.53
C ARG A 227 -11.67 -6.22 -26.13
N GLY A 228 -12.47 -6.93 -25.34
CA GLY A 228 -13.79 -7.42 -25.76
C GLY A 228 -14.78 -6.27 -26.03
N VAL A 229 -14.78 -5.24 -25.17
CA VAL A 229 -15.59 -4.02 -25.33
C VAL A 229 -15.24 -3.26 -26.61
N ALA A 230 -13.98 -3.31 -27.05
CA ALA A 230 -13.55 -2.73 -28.32
C ALA A 230 -14.22 -3.37 -29.55
N GLN A 231 -14.50 -4.68 -29.47
CA GLN A 231 -15.19 -5.42 -30.52
C GLN A 231 -16.71 -5.23 -30.43
N GLN A 232 -17.28 -5.32 -29.23
CA GLN A 232 -18.70 -5.10 -28.99
C GLN A 232 -18.94 -4.25 -27.73
N PRO A 233 -19.45 -3.01 -27.87
CA PRO A 233 -19.64 -2.11 -26.73
C PRO A 233 -20.70 -2.59 -25.74
N LYS A 234 -21.58 -3.53 -26.14
CA LYS A 234 -22.59 -4.14 -25.26
C LYS A 234 -21.96 -4.99 -24.15
N LEU A 235 -20.72 -5.47 -24.31
CA LEU A 235 -20.00 -6.21 -23.27
C LEU A 235 -19.55 -5.34 -22.08
N PHE A 236 -19.68 -4.01 -22.19
CA PHE A 236 -19.22 -3.09 -21.14
C PHE A 236 -19.91 -3.33 -19.79
N VAL A 237 -21.22 -3.58 -19.81
CA VAL A 237 -21.99 -3.84 -18.58
C VAL A 237 -21.58 -5.17 -17.95
N ALA A 238 -21.34 -6.20 -18.77
CA ALA A 238 -20.88 -7.50 -18.30
C ALA A 238 -19.48 -7.41 -17.65
N MET A 239 -18.57 -6.65 -18.27
CA MET A 239 -17.25 -6.38 -17.69
C MET A 239 -17.35 -5.72 -16.31
N ILE A 240 -18.19 -4.69 -16.16
CA ILE A 240 -18.37 -4.00 -14.87
C ILE A 240 -18.92 -4.97 -13.81
N LEU A 241 -19.92 -5.78 -14.16
CA LEU A 241 -20.50 -6.72 -13.21
C LEU A 241 -19.45 -7.69 -12.66
N ILE A 242 -18.58 -8.23 -13.52
CA ILE A 242 -17.49 -9.14 -13.12
C ILE A 242 -16.46 -8.39 -12.26
N LEU A 243 -16.13 -7.14 -12.60
CA LEU A 243 -15.20 -6.32 -11.80
C LEU A 243 -15.72 -6.03 -10.40
N ILE A 244 -17.03 -5.79 -10.23
CA ILE A 244 -17.64 -5.60 -8.91
C ILE A 244 -17.48 -6.87 -8.05
N PHE A 245 -17.72 -8.05 -8.62
CA PHE A 245 -17.51 -9.30 -7.88
C PHE A 245 -16.05 -9.53 -7.49
N ALA A 246 -15.10 -9.11 -8.34
CA ALA A 246 -13.67 -9.18 -8.02
C ALA A 246 -13.29 -8.20 -6.89
N GLU A 247 -13.83 -6.98 -6.90
CA GLU A 247 -13.61 -5.95 -5.88
C GLU A 247 -14.06 -6.42 -4.48
N VAL A 248 -15.21 -7.11 -4.43
CA VAL A 248 -15.79 -7.59 -3.18
C VAL A 248 -14.86 -8.55 -2.42
N LEU A 249 -13.95 -9.25 -3.11
CA LEU A 249 -12.91 -10.07 -2.47
C LEU A 249 -11.97 -9.23 -1.59
N GLY A 250 -11.63 -8.02 -2.02
CA GLY A 250 -10.84 -7.06 -1.23
C GLY A 250 -11.62 -6.51 -0.04
N LEU A 251 -12.93 -6.24 -0.23
CA LEU A 251 -13.81 -5.80 0.85
C LEU A 251 -13.94 -6.85 1.96
N TYR A 252 -14.04 -8.13 1.62
CA TYR A 252 -14.06 -9.19 2.63
C TYR A 252 -12.80 -9.21 3.49
N GLY A 253 -11.62 -9.05 2.87
CA GLY A 253 -10.35 -8.95 3.59
C GLY A 253 -10.30 -7.77 4.56
N MET A 254 -10.86 -6.62 4.15
CA MET A 254 -10.95 -5.42 4.99
C MET A 254 -11.90 -5.62 6.18
N ILE A 255 -13.09 -6.19 5.98
CA ILE A 255 -14.06 -6.42 7.06
C ILE A 255 -13.48 -7.35 8.12
N VAL A 256 -12.80 -8.42 7.71
CA VAL A 256 -12.12 -9.35 8.62
C VAL A 256 -11.00 -8.64 9.40
N ALA A 257 -10.19 -7.83 8.73
CA ALA A 257 -9.13 -7.05 9.38
C ALA A 257 -9.69 -6.10 10.45
N LEU A 258 -10.77 -5.37 10.15
CA LEU A 258 -11.41 -4.46 11.10
C LEU A 258 -11.99 -5.20 12.31
N MET A 259 -12.58 -6.38 12.11
CA MET A 259 -13.06 -7.19 13.24
C MET A 259 -11.90 -7.61 14.15
N LEU A 260 -10.78 -8.07 13.57
CA LEU A 260 -9.59 -8.48 14.33
C LEU A 260 -9.00 -7.31 15.14
N VAL A 261 -8.90 -6.12 14.54
CA VAL A 261 -8.41 -4.91 15.23
C VAL A 261 -9.39 -4.40 16.30
N THR A 262 -10.69 -4.63 16.13
CA THR A 262 -11.66 -4.28 17.19
C THR A 262 -11.51 -5.23 18.39
N GLN A 263 -11.29 -6.52 18.14
CA GLN A 263 -11.07 -7.52 19.19
C GLN A 263 -9.73 -7.33 19.92
N SER A 264 -8.72 -6.76 19.25
CA SER A 264 -7.44 -6.43 19.89
C SER A 264 -7.54 -5.32 20.92
N LYS A 265 -8.61 -4.51 20.92
CA LYS A 265 -8.86 -3.47 21.92
C LYS A 265 -9.71 -3.93 23.10
N MET A 266 -10.69 -4.79 22.84
CA MET A 266 -11.70 -5.20 23.83
C MET A 266 -11.21 -6.27 24.82
N ASN A 267 -10.28 -7.14 24.40
CA ASN A 267 -9.85 -8.32 25.19
C ASN A 267 -8.46 -8.17 25.80
N VAL A 268 -7.99 -6.94 25.98
CA VAL A 268 -6.71 -6.68 26.65
C VAL A 268 -6.97 -6.60 28.14
N GLY A 269 -6.52 -7.59 28.90
CA GLY A 269 -6.31 -7.38 30.33
C GLY A 269 -5.26 -6.28 30.45
N GLU A 270 -5.63 -5.13 31.04
CA GLU A 270 -4.67 -4.07 31.34
C GLU A 270 -3.47 -4.70 32.07
N CYS A 271 -2.28 -4.59 31.50
CA CYS A 271 -1.03 -4.93 32.18
C CYS A 271 -0.56 -3.74 33.02
#